data_AF-A0AA96X700-F1
#
_entry.id   AF-A0AA96X700-F1
#
_cell.length_a   1.000
_cell.length_b   1.000
_cell.length_c   1.000
_cell.angle_alpha   90.00
_cell.angle_beta   90.00
_cell.angle_gamma   90.00
#
_symmetry.space_group_name_H-M   'P 1'
#
loop_
_entity.id
_entity.type
_entity.pdbx_description
1 polymer ?
#
loop_
_entity_poly.entity_id
_entity_poly.type
_entity_poly.pdbx_seq_one_letter_code
_entity_poly.pdbx_strand_id
1 'polypeptide(L)'
;MKTECANLTRFTLLTISGVSAFSLAGAAFAVSCGDTVTTPETLDASIVACATSPAVTITDAGSLDLNGYTISCNGAGIGVQILGSGRTLSDSSLGAGSVESCDVGISVEGVGGTIWNL
;
A
#
# COMPACT_ATOMS: atom_id res chain seq x y z
N MET A 1 -29.25 2.75 -34.55
CA MET A 1 -30.52 3.47 -34.36
C MET A 1 -31.17 2.97 -33.09
N LYS A 2 -31.78 3.90 -32.37
CA LYS A 2 -32.06 3.92 -30.93
C LYS A 2 -33.58 3.83 -30.77
N THR A 3 -34.09 2.94 -29.93
CA THR A 3 -35.53 2.87 -29.58
C THR A 3 -35.63 2.26 -28.18
N GLU A 4 -35.51 3.06 -27.12
CA GLU A 4 -36.56 3.82 -26.44
C GLU A 4 -37.48 2.98 -25.54
N CYS A 5 -37.53 3.46 -24.30
CA CYS A 5 -38.28 2.98 -23.15
C CYS A 5 -39.79 3.03 -23.36
N ALA A 6 -40.53 2.11 -22.74
CA ALA A 6 -41.25 2.38 -21.49
C ALA A 6 -42.44 1.45 -21.28
N ASN A 7 -42.63 1.12 -20.01
CA ASN A 7 -43.93 0.97 -19.36
C ASN A 7 -44.72 -0.31 -19.61
N LEU A 8 -44.49 -1.29 -18.73
CA LEU A 8 -45.61 -2.09 -18.22
C LEU A 8 -45.57 -2.14 -16.70
N THR A 9 -46.11 -1.06 -16.13
CA THR A 9 -46.68 -0.99 -14.80
C THR A 9 -47.49 -2.26 -14.48
N ARG A 10 -47.11 -3.03 -13.45
CA ARG A 10 -47.96 -3.83 -12.53
C ARG A 10 -47.10 -4.86 -11.79
N PHE A 11 -46.71 -4.60 -10.55
CA PHE A 11 -47.46 -4.85 -9.32
C PHE A 11 -46.92 -6.11 -8.62
N THR A 12 -46.25 -5.86 -7.50
CA THR A 12 -46.01 -6.75 -6.34
C THR A 12 -45.34 -8.09 -6.59
N LEU A 13 -44.16 -8.29 -5.99
CA LEU A 13 -44.01 -9.23 -4.87
C LEU A 13 -42.57 -9.24 -4.31
N LEU A 14 -42.50 -9.36 -2.98
CA LEU A 14 -41.33 -9.49 -2.11
C LEU A 14 -40.49 -8.23 -1.86
N THR A 15 -40.87 -7.49 -0.81
CA THR A 15 -39.92 -6.78 0.04
C THR A 15 -39.04 -7.80 0.76
N ILE A 16 -37.95 -8.22 0.13
CA ILE A 16 -36.86 -8.92 0.82
C ILE A 16 -36.19 -7.86 1.68
N SER A 17 -36.47 -7.94 2.98
CA SER A 17 -35.79 -7.23 4.05
C SER A 17 -34.28 -7.26 3.80
N GLY A 18 -33.72 -6.06 3.78
CA GLY A 18 -32.35 -5.78 3.39
C GLY A 18 -31.33 -6.61 4.16
N VAL A 19 -30.45 -7.23 3.40
CA VAL A 19 -29.06 -7.35 3.79
C VAL A 19 -28.32 -6.55 2.74
N SER A 20 -28.17 -5.26 2.97
CA SER A 20 -27.11 -4.50 2.32
C SER A 20 -25.83 -5.23 2.70
N ALA A 21 -25.29 -6.02 1.76
CA ALA A 21 -23.94 -6.50 1.83
C ALA A 21 -23.08 -5.25 1.89
N PHE A 22 -22.79 -4.81 3.11
CA PHE A 22 -21.78 -3.83 3.40
C PHE A 22 -20.49 -4.51 3.00
N SER A 23 -20.12 -4.35 1.73
CA SER A 23 -18.76 -4.57 1.30
C SER A 23 -17.93 -3.60 2.14
N LEU A 24 -17.42 -4.10 3.27
CA LEU A 24 -16.29 -3.52 3.96
C LEU A 24 -15.15 -3.57 2.94
N ALA A 25 -15.07 -2.53 2.11
CA ALA A 25 -13.83 -2.19 1.44
C ALA A 25 -12.81 -2.13 2.57
N GLY A 26 -11.90 -3.11 2.60
CA GLY A 26 -10.81 -3.12 3.54
C GLY A 26 -10.13 -1.76 3.46
N ALA A 27 -9.96 -1.11 4.61
CA ALA A 27 -9.14 0.09 4.67
C ALA A 27 -7.75 -0.32 4.17
N ALA A 28 -7.37 0.12 2.97
CA ALA A 28 -5.97 0.18 2.61
C ALA A 28 -5.35 1.22 3.54
N PHE A 29 -4.42 0.82 4.40
CA PHE A 29 -3.66 1.81 5.16
C PHE A 29 -2.66 2.42 4.19
N ALA A 30 -2.87 3.71 3.87
CA ALA A 30 -1.92 4.44 3.05
C ALA A 30 -0.65 4.68 3.88
N VAL A 31 0.39 3.89 3.59
CA VAL A 31 1.71 4.04 4.20
C VAL A 31 2.25 5.45 3.93
N SER A 32 2.66 6.12 4.99
CA SER A 32 3.10 7.51 5.03
C SER A 32 4.50 7.65 5.62
N CYS A 33 5.09 8.85 5.45
CA CYS A 33 6.40 9.19 5.98
C CYS A 33 6.44 9.06 7.52
N GLY A 34 7.30 8.18 8.02
CA GLY A 34 7.46 7.85 9.44
C GLY A 34 6.64 6.65 9.91
N ASP A 35 5.89 5.99 9.03
CA ASP A 35 5.05 4.87 9.42
C ASP A 35 5.86 3.62 9.77
N THR A 36 5.29 2.86 10.70
CA THR A 36 5.79 1.53 11.09
C THR A 36 4.81 0.47 10.62
N VAL A 37 5.21 -0.28 9.61
CA VAL A 37 4.48 -1.36 8.97
C VAL A 37 4.69 -2.66 9.75
N THR A 38 3.66 -3.06 10.50
CA THR A 38 3.63 -4.32 11.29
C THR A 38 2.85 -5.44 10.59
N THR A 39 2.11 -5.10 9.53
CA THR A 39 1.28 -6.00 8.71
C THR A 39 1.62 -5.82 7.23
N PRO A 40 1.20 -6.72 6.34
CA PRO A 40 1.36 -6.52 4.90
C PRO A 40 0.60 -5.27 4.41
N GLU A 41 1.33 -4.35 3.79
CA GLU A 41 0.82 -3.10 3.25
C GLU A 41 1.32 -2.89 1.81
N THR A 42 0.51 -2.18 1.02
CA THR A 42 0.83 -1.73 -0.34
C THR A 42 0.83 -0.22 -0.37
N LEU A 43 1.88 0.37 -0.94
CA LEU A 43 1.90 1.80 -1.23
C LEU A 43 0.80 2.11 -2.26
N ASP A 44 -0.01 3.13 -1.95
CA ASP A 44 -1.06 3.63 -2.84
C ASP A 44 -0.70 5.01 -3.41
N ALA A 45 0.38 5.64 -2.90
CA ALA A 45 0.89 6.91 -3.38
C ALA A 45 2.40 7.03 -3.10
N SER A 46 3.09 7.86 -3.89
CA SER A 46 4.50 8.19 -3.63
C SER A 46 4.66 9.08 -2.41
N ILE A 47 5.65 8.76 -1.58
CA ILE A 47 6.07 9.58 -0.45
C ILE A 47 7.13 10.55 -0.98
N VAL A 48 6.86 11.85 -0.94
CA VAL A 48 7.76 12.87 -1.51
C VAL A 48 8.37 13.71 -0.39
N ALA A 49 9.69 13.94 -0.47
CA ALA A 49 10.45 14.79 0.45
C ALA A 49 10.25 14.44 1.94
N CYS A 50 10.27 13.14 2.27
CA CYS A 50 10.15 12.68 3.65
C CYS A 50 11.34 13.17 4.48
N ALA A 51 11.04 13.96 5.52
CA ALA A 51 12.03 14.50 6.45
C ALA A 51 12.24 13.58 7.67
N THR A 52 11.46 12.52 7.80
CA THR A 52 11.57 11.52 8.87
C THR A 52 12.59 10.45 8.48
N SER A 53 13.41 10.03 9.45
CA SER A 53 14.37 8.94 9.31
C SER A 53 14.16 7.93 10.43
N PRO A 54 13.73 6.69 10.12
CA PRO A 54 13.45 6.14 8.79
C PRO A 54 12.20 6.75 8.15
N ALA A 55 12.12 6.79 6.81
CA ALA A 55 10.88 7.16 6.13
C ALA A 55 9.85 6.03 6.24
N VAL A 56 10.25 4.84 5.85
CA VAL A 56 9.68 3.49 6.00
C VAL A 56 10.20 2.67 7.18
N THR A 57 9.44 2.24 8.19
CA THR A 57 9.91 1.14 9.07
C THR A 57 9.07 -0.12 8.87
N ILE A 58 9.68 -1.26 8.58
CA ILE A 58 9.00 -2.57 8.49
C ILE A 58 9.49 -3.45 9.63
N THR A 59 8.57 -3.92 10.47
CA THR A 59 8.85 -4.75 11.65
C THR A 59 7.83 -5.88 11.76
N ASP A 60 8.02 -6.78 12.71
CA ASP A 60 7.11 -7.89 13.01
C ASP A 60 6.81 -8.74 11.77
N ALA A 61 5.53 -8.95 11.45
CA ALA A 61 5.08 -9.66 10.25
C ALA A 61 4.81 -8.72 9.07
N GLY A 62 5.36 -7.50 9.11
CA GLY A 62 5.15 -6.48 8.09
C GLY A 62 5.70 -6.86 6.73
N SER A 63 5.07 -6.38 5.67
CA SER A 63 5.66 -6.38 4.34
C SER A 63 5.24 -5.14 3.62
N LEU A 64 6.13 -4.54 2.83
CA LEU A 64 5.82 -3.37 2.05
C LEU A 64 5.95 -3.69 0.57
N ASP A 65 4.88 -3.49 -0.16
CA ASP A 65 4.89 -3.47 -1.61
C ASP A 65 4.85 -2.03 -2.11
N LEU A 66 5.87 -1.59 -2.84
CA LEU A 66 5.97 -0.25 -3.41
C LEU A 66 4.93 -0.02 -4.50
N ASN A 67 4.44 -1.08 -5.16
CA ASN A 67 3.39 -1.01 -6.18
C ASN A 67 3.65 0.09 -7.25
N GLY A 68 4.92 0.29 -7.61
CA GLY A 68 5.34 1.24 -8.64
C GLY A 68 5.52 2.67 -8.16
N TYR A 69 5.35 2.91 -6.87
CA TYR A 69 5.48 4.22 -6.25
C TYR A 69 6.88 4.44 -5.66
N THR A 70 7.25 5.71 -5.58
CA THR A 70 8.56 6.13 -5.07
C THR A 70 8.47 6.62 -3.63
N ILE A 71 9.46 6.24 -2.82
CA ILE A 71 9.74 6.81 -1.50
C ILE A 71 10.96 7.72 -1.66
N SER A 72 10.73 9.03 -1.61
CA SER A 72 11.76 10.06 -1.74
C SER A 72 12.00 10.75 -0.40
N CYS A 73 13.23 10.69 0.10
CA CYS A 73 13.62 11.41 1.32
C CYS A 73 14.10 12.84 1.01
N ASN A 74 14.25 13.67 2.04
CA ASN A 74 14.79 15.03 1.93
C ASN A 74 16.33 15.10 2.06
N GLY A 75 17.04 14.12 1.50
CA GLY A 75 18.51 14.08 1.46
C GLY A 75 19.20 13.57 2.73
N ALA A 76 18.46 13.17 3.77
CA ALA A 76 19.03 12.66 5.01
C ALA A 76 18.26 11.43 5.52
N GLY A 77 18.99 10.47 6.09
CA GLY A 77 18.40 9.33 6.79
C GLY A 77 18.14 8.09 5.94
N ILE A 78 17.47 7.11 6.56
CA ILE A 78 17.14 5.82 5.95
C ILE A 78 15.79 5.92 5.24
N GLY A 79 15.72 5.50 3.98
CA GLY A 79 14.47 5.43 3.22
C GLY A 79 13.57 4.31 3.73
N VAL A 80 13.97 3.05 3.61
CA VAL A 80 13.24 1.92 4.19
C VAL A 80 14.13 1.16 5.14
N GLN A 81 13.77 1.14 6.42
CA GLN A 81 14.40 0.32 7.44
C GLN A 81 13.58 -0.94 7.67
N ILE A 82 14.22 -2.09 7.61
CA ILE A 82 13.59 -3.38 7.86
C ILE A 82 14.20 -3.97 9.15
N LEU A 83 13.39 -4.26 10.20
CA LEU A 83 13.81 -4.83 11.52
C LEU A 83 13.23 -6.26 11.88
N GLY A 84 14.05 -7.20 12.41
CA GLY A 84 13.77 -8.62 12.86
C GLY A 84 13.16 -9.71 11.90
N SER A 85 13.83 -10.81 11.50
CA SER A 85 13.52 -11.78 10.36
C SER A 85 12.11 -11.91 9.70
N GLY A 86 12.04 -12.13 8.37
CA GLY A 86 10.82 -12.65 7.67
C GLY A 86 9.92 -11.62 6.97
N ARG A 87 10.19 -10.34 7.18
CA ARG A 87 9.64 -9.18 6.48
C ARG A 87 10.25 -8.95 5.08
N THR A 88 9.43 -8.38 4.21
CA THR A 88 9.70 -8.26 2.79
C THR A 88 9.46 -6.84 2.30
N LEU A 89 10.36 -6.36 1.46
CA LEU A 89 10.15 -5.20 0.61
C LEU A 89 10.08 -5.69 -0.84
N SER A 90 9.03 -5.34 -1.55
CA SER A 90 8.82 -5.73 -2.94
C SER A 90 8.29 -4.58 -3.79
N ASP A 91 8.40 -4.72 -5.10
CA ASP A 91 7.56 -4.01 -6.05
C ASP A 91 6.80 -5.03 -6.91
N SER A 92 5.48 -5.09 -6.74
CA SER A 92 4.60 -5.98 -7.51
C SER A 92 4.11 -5.38 -8.82
N SER A 93 4.33 -4.09 -9.03
CA SER A 93 3.89 -3.40 -10.24
C SER A 93 4.89 -3.61 -11.37
N LEU A 94 4.44 -3.31 -12.60
CA LEU A 94 5.37 -3.16 -13.73
C LEU A 94 6.07 -1.79 -13.74
N GLY A 95 5.71 -0.90 -12.81
CA GLY A 95 6.40 0.35 -12.55
C GLY A 95 7.65 0.11 -11.72
N ALA A 96 8.71 0.88 -11.96
CA ALA A 96 9.91 0.81 -11.16
C ALA A 96 9.73 1.64 -9.87
N GLY A 97 9.03 1.08 -8.87
CA GLY A 97 9.03 1.67 -7.53
C GLY A 97 10.46 1.81 -7.03
N SER A 98 10.72 2.91 -6.34
CA SER A 98 12.10 3.31 -6.03
C SER A 98 12.20 3.98 -4.67
N VAL A 99 13.37 3.87 -4.05
CA VAL A 99 13.71 4.62 -2.85
C VAL A 99 14.88 5.54 -3.20
N GLU A 100 14.65 6.84 -3.17
CA GLU A 100 15.58 7.84 -3.69
C GLU A 100 15.76 9.05 -2.76
N SER A 101 16.79 9.85 -3.02
CA SER A 101 17.10 11.06 -2.25
C SER A 101 17.25 10.81 -0.73
N CYS A 102 17.57 9.60 -0.32
CA CYS A 102 17.90 9.22 1.06
C CYS A 102 19.42 9.05 1.21
N ASP A 103 19.96 9.26 2.41
CA ASP A 103 21.38 9.00 2.70
C ASP A 103 21.67 7.49 2.61
N VAL A 104 20.73 6.70 3.12
CA VAL A 104 20.68 5.25 2.97
C VAL A 104 19.33 4.89 2.35
N GLY A 105 19.32 4.30 1.15
CA GLY A 105 18.08 3.92 0.46
C GLY A 105 17.30 2.86 1.26
N ILE A 106 17.86 1.65 1.38
CA ILE A 106 17.24 0.54 2.12
C ILE A 106 18.25 -0.01 3.12
N SER A 107 17.85 -0.10 4.39
CA SER A 107 18.63 -0.69 5.47
C SER A 107 17.92 -1.94 5.98
N VAL A 108 18.62 -3.07 5.99
CA VAL A 108 18.08 -4.35 6.49
C VAL A 108 18.85 -4.76 7.73
N GLU A 109 18.20 -4.72 8.89
CA GLU A 109 18.77 -5.15 10.15
C GLU A 109 18.08 -6.43 10.63
N GLY A 110 18.90 -7.44 10.91
CA GLY A 110 18.49 -8.79 11.30
C GLY A 110 18.61 -9.82 10.18
N VAL A 111 18.69 -11.09 10.57
CA VAL A 111 18.79 -12.22 9.64
C VAL A 111 17.44 -12.44 8.93
N GLY A 112 17.42 -12.50 7.61
CA GLY A 112 16.24 -12.94 6.84
C GLY A 112 15.23 -11.85 6.42
N GLY A 113 15.63 -10.58 6.32
CA GLY A 113 14.88 -9.61 5.51
C GLY A 113 15.11 -9.89 4.02
N THR A 114 14.06 -9.84 3.20
CA THR A 114 14.17 -10.15 1.77
C THR A 114 13.72 -8.96 0.91
N ILE A 115 14.49 -8.67 -0.14
CA ILE A 115 14.17 -7.65 -1.13
C ILE A 115 13.89 -8.36 -2.44
N TRP A 116 12.72 -8.13 -3.04
CA TRP A 116 12.30 -8.76 -4.29
C TRP A 116 11.91 -7.71 -5.32
N ASN A 117 12.54 -7.78 -6.50
CA ASN A 117 12.13 -7.03 -7.70
C ASN A 117 12.11 -5.50 -7.53
N LEU A 118 13.25 -4.90 -7.21
CA LEU A 118 13.45 -3.44 -7.22
C LEU A 118 14.20 -2.99 -8.48
#